data_AF-A0A972WKM5-F1
#
_entry.id   AF-A0A972WKM5-F1
#
_cell.length_a   1.000
_cell.length_b   1.000
_cell.length_c   1.000
_cell.angle_alpha   90.00
_cell.angle_beta   90.00
_cell.angle_gamma   90.00
#
_symmetry.space_group_name_H-M   'P 1'
#
loop_
_entity.id
_entity.type
_entity.pdbx_description
1 polymer ?
#
loop_
_entity_poly.entity_id
_entity_poly.type
_entity_poly.pdbx_seq_one_letter_code
_entity_poly.pdbx_strand_id
1 'polypeptide(L)'
;MSFGFLSGIAQVIASAFSVYNAIDARSENKRVAKEVRASADRQAARKQTELEHLRSLQRVAYAKAGVKLSGTPTIVIDESQAQGQMDIEAIKLKGLQQARAYDAKAAQAGMDAGIKLVSRFKI
;
A
#
# COMPACT_ATOMS: atom_id res chain seq x y z
N MET A 1 -14.93 56.24 3.94
CA MET A 1 -14.98 55.19 4.97
C MET A 1 -15.56 53.92 4.36
N SER A 2 -15.11 52.76 4.86
CA SER A 2 -15.70 51.42 4.68
C SER A 2 -15.60 50.76 3.30
N PHE A 3 -14.51 50.02 3.02
CA PHE A 3 -14.53 48.81 2.15
C PHE A 3 -13.37 47.83 2.44
N GLY A 4 -12.98 47.66 3.72
CA GLY A 4 -11.86 46.76 4.10
C GLY A 4 -12.27 45.44 4.78
N PHE A 5 -13.52 45.32 5.24
CA PHE A 5 -13.90 44.24 6.18
C PHE A 5 -14.40 42.95 5.51
N LEU A 6 -14.91 43.03 4.27
CA LEU A 6 -15.48 41.87 3.56
C LEU A 6 -14.43 40.99 2.89
N SER A 7 -13.25 41.50 2.52
CA SER A 7 -12.20 40.67 1.89
C SER A 7 -11.48 39.76 2.89
N GLY A 8 -11.36 40.18 4.16
CA GLY A 8 -10.72 39.38 5.21
C GLY A 8 -11.52 38.14 5.60
N ILE A 9 -12.86 38.25 5.66
CA ILE A 9 -13.75 37.13 6.00
C ILE A 9 -13.72 36.05 4.90
N ALA A 10 -13.69 36.46 3.63
CA ALA A 10 -13.59 35.53 2.50
C ALA A 10 -12.27 34.74 2.50
N GLN A 11 -11.13 35.40 2.81
CA GLN A 11 -9.84 34.73 2.95
C GLN A 11 -9.79 33.78 4.14
N VAL A 12 -10.40 34.14 5.29
CA VAL A 12 -10.48 33.28 6.49
C VAL A 12 -11.34 32.04 6.26
N ILE A 13 -12.49 32.18 5.57
CA ILE A 13 -13.38 31.06 5.25
C ILE A 13 -12.74 30.13 4.21
N ALA A 14 -12.19 30.67 3.11
CA ALA A 14 -11.54 29.87 2.08
C ALA A 14 -10.35 29.06 2.64
N SER A 15 -9.59 29.67 3.55
CA SER A 15 -8.45 29.00 4.19
C SER A 15 -8.87 27.98 5.24
N ALA A 16 -9.98 28.19 5.97
CA ALA A 16 -10.54 27.20 6.89
C ALA A 16 -11.02 25.94 6.16
N PHE A 17 -11.74 26.09 5.03
CA PHE A 17 -12.10 24.96 4.16
C PHE A 17 -10.87 24.23 3.62
N SER A 18 -9.81 24.96 3.25
CA SER A 18 -8.61 24.34 2.71
C SER A 18 -7.78 23.56 3.74
N VAL A 19 -7.86 23.94 5.02
CA VAL A 19 -7.22 23.19 6.13
C VAL A 19 -8.07 21.97 6.48
N TYR A 20 -9.40 22.09 6.49
CA TYR A 20 -10.31 20.97 6.73
C TYR A 20 -10.15 19.87 5.67
N ASN A 21 -10.14 20.24 4.38
CA ASN A 21 -9.91 19.30 3.28
C ASN A 21 -8.53 18.62 3.36
N ALA A 22 -7.51 19.31 3.87
CA ALA A 22 -6.17 18.74 4.00
C ALA A 22 -6.07 17.74 5.18
N ILE A 23 -6.81 17.98 6.27
CA ILE A 23 -6.88 17.06 7.41
C ILE A 23 -7.64 15.78 7.02
N ASP A 24 -8.76 15.91 6.32
CA ASP A 24 -9.52 14.77 5.80
C ASP A 24 -8.71 13.98 4.75
N ALA A 25 -7.98 14.67 3.88
CA ALA A 25 -7.07 13.99 2.94
C ALA A 25 -5.95 13.23 3.66
N ARG A 26 -5.43 13.75 4.78
CA ARG A 26 -4.38 13.08 5.56
C ARG A 26 -4.89 11.82 6.25
N SER A 27 -6.07 11.87 6.86
CA SER A 27 -6.66 10.70 7.54
C SER A 27 -7.02 9.62 6.53
N GLU A 28 -7.59 10.00 5.38
CA GLU A 28 -7.97 9.08 4.32
C GLU A 28 -6.75 8.40 3.69
N ASN A 29 -5.71 9.15 3.35
CA ASN A 29 -4.48 8.57 2.79
C ASN A 29 -3.82 7.56 3.75
N LYS A 30 -3.86 7.80 5.07
CA LYS A 30 -3.38 6.82 6.07
C LYS A 30 -4.25 5.57 6.13
N ARG A 31 -5.57 5.71 5.99
CA ARG A 31 -6.50 4.58 5.93
C ARG A 31 -6.23 3.72 4.70
N VAL A 32 -6.12 4.36 3.54
CA VAL A 32 -5.78 3.70 2.27
C VAL A 32 -4.41 3.00 2.36
N ALA A 33 -3.39 3.63 2.95
CA ALA A 33 -2.09 2.99 3.16
C ALA A 33 -2.20 1.68 3.98
N LYS A 34 -3.01 1.67 5.04
CA LYS A 34 -3.27 0.47 5.84
C LYS A 34 -4.02 -0.60 5.05
N GLU A 35 -5.05 -0.20 4.31
CA GLU A 35 -5.84 -1.12 3.48
C GLU A 35 -5.00 -1.76 2.37
N VAL A 36 -4.10 -0.99 1.75
CA VAL A 36 -3.15 -1.48 0.74
C VAL A 36 -2.20 -2.53 1.34
N ARG A 37 -1.63 -2.28 2.53
CA ARG A 37 -0.79 -3.27 3.23
C ARG A 37 -1.58 -4.55 3.52
N ALA A 38 -2.75 -4.42 4.14
CA ALA A 38 -3.60 -5.56 4.46
C ALA A 38 -4.04 -6.34 3.21
N SER A 39 -4.29 -5.65 2.09
CA SER A 39 -4.60 -6.28 0.82
C SER A 39 -3.41 -7.07 0.27
N ALA A 40 -2.21 -6.50 0.29
CA ALA A 40 -1.00 -7.18 -0.14
C ALA A 40 -0.69 -8.40 0.73
N ASP A 41 -0.86 -8.30 2.06
CA ASP A 41 -0.68 -9.42 2.98
C ASP A 41 -1.66 -10.56 2.69
N ARG A 42 -2.94 -10.24 2.44
CA ARG A 42 -3.95 -11.23 2.05
C ARG A 42 -3.61 -11.90 0.70
N GLN A 43 -3.13 -11.12 -0.27
CA GLN A 43 -2.73 -11.67 -1.57
C GLN A 43 -1.50 -12.58 -1.43
N ALA A 44 -0.50 -12.17 -0.65
CA ALA A 44 0.68 -12.96 -0.35
C ALA A 44 0.29 -14.29 0.34
N ALA A 45 -0.60 -14.25 1.33
CA ALA A 45 -1.09 -15.45 2.01
C ALA A 45 -1.83 -16.40 1.06
N ARG A 46 -2.71 -15.88 0.20
CA ARG A 46 -3.37 -16.70 -0.83
C ARG A 46 -2.36 -17.34 -1.78
N LYS A 47 -1.35 -16.60 -2.21
CA LYS A 47 -0.32 -17.12 -3.11
C LYS A 47 0.53 -18.19 -2.43
N GLN A 48 0.79 -18.05 -1.14
CA GLN A 48 1.47 -19.09 -0.35
C GLN A 48 0.65 -20.40 -0.31
N THR A 49 -0.65 -20.33 -0.03
CA THR A 49 -1.52 -21.51 -0.07
C THR A 49 -1.58 -22.14 -1.47
N GLU A 50 -1.65 -21.32 -2.52
CA GLU A 50 -1.61 -21.80 -3.90
C GLU A 50 -0.29 -22.52 -4.22
N LEU A 51 0.84 -21.98 -3.76
CA LEU A 51 2.16 -22.59 -3.96
C LEU A 51 2.29 -23.95 -3.25
N GLU A 52 1.79 -24.05 -2.02
CA GLU A 52 1.74 -25.30 -1.26
C GLU A 52 0.87 -26.34 -1.97
N HIS A 53 -0.28 -25.91 -2.49
CA HIS A 53 -1.17 -26.78 -3.25
C HIS A 53 -0.52 -27.26 -4.55
N LEU A 54 0.11 -26.37 -5.31
CA LEU A 54 0.83 -26.70 -6.54
C LEU A 54 1.94 -27.70 -6.29
N ARG A 55 2.73 -27.51 -5.23
CA ARG A 55 3.78 -28.46 -4.83
C ARG A 55 3.21 -29.85 -4.55
N SER A 56 2.07 -29.92 -3.85
CA SER A 56 1.38 -31.18 -3.57
C SER A 56 0.91 -31.85 -4.87
N LEU A 57 0.29 -31.09 -5.78
CA LEU A 57 -0.15 -31.58 -7.07
C LEU A 57 1.01 -32.10 -7.93
N GLN A 58 2.15 -31.39 -7.95
CA GLN A 58 3.35 -31.84 -8.67
C GLN A 58 3.85 -33.17 -8.13
N ARG A 59 3.92 -33.33 -6.79
CA ARG A 59 4.32 -34.61 -6.16
C ARG A 59 3.36 -35.75 -6.53
N VAL A 60 2.05 -35.50 -6.48
CA VAL A 60 1.04 -36.49 -6.87
C VAL A 60 1.14 -36.83 -8.36
N ALA A 61 1.39 -35.84 -9.23
CA ALA A 61 1.55 -36.06 -10.67
C ALA A 61 2.76 -36.94 -10.98
N TYR A 62 3.93 -36.67 -10.39
CA TYR A 62 5.11 -37.52 -10.55
C TYR A 62 4.89 -38.93 -10.00
N ALA A 63 4.25 -39.05 -8.83
CA ALA A 63 3.91 -40.35 -8.26
C ALA A 63 2.98 -41.16 -9.18
N LYS A 64 1.95 -40.54 -9.76
CA LYS A 64 1.04 -41.17 -10.72
C LYS A 64 1.74 -41.58 -12.01
N ALA A 65 2.74 -40.82 -12.45
CA ALA A 65 3.55 -41.14 -13.62
C ALA A 65 4.60 -42.25 -13.34
N GLY A 66 4.68 -42.77 -12.11
CA GLY A 66 5.68 -43.76 -11.72
C GLY A 66 7.10 -43.18 -11.65
N VAL A 67 7.24 -41.85 -11.66
CA VAL A 67 8.52 -41.16 -11.62
C VAL A 67 8.96 -41.03 -10.16
N LYS A 68 10.17 -41.51 -9.86
CA LYS A 68 10.78 -41.30 -8.54
C LYS A 68 11.05 -39.80 -8.36
N LEU A 69 10.71 -39.27 -7.19
CA LEU A 69 11.02 -37.89 -6.76
C LEU A 69 12.51 -37.75 -6.43
N SER A 70 13.36 -37.91 -7.44
CA SER A 70 14.81 -37.83 -7.32
C SER A 70 15.42 -37.27 -8.60
N GLY A 71 16.43 -36.40 -8.47
CA GLY A 71 17.05 -35.74 -9.62
C GLY A 71 16.17 -34.65 -10.20
N THR A 72 15.97 -34.66 -11.52
CA THR A 72 15.27 -33.60 -12.27
C THR A 72 13.87 -33.23 -11.74
N PRO A 73 12.99 -34.18 -11.37
CA PRO A 73 11.67 -33.84 -10.80
C PRO A 73 11.76 -33.04 -9.50
N THR A 74 12.75 -33.33 -8.66
CA THR A 74 12.98 -32.58 -7.41
C THR A 74 13.46 -31.17 -7.71
N ILE A 75 14.39 -31.02 -8.67
CA ILE A 75 14.89 -29.71 -9.10
C ILE A 75 13.74 -28.83 -9.61
N VAL A 76 12.83 -29.38 -10.42
CA VAL A 76 11.68 -28.64 -10.96
C VAL A 76 10.72 -28.20 -9.84
N ILE A 77 10.47 -29.06 -8.85
CA ILE A 77 9.64 -28.70 -7.69
C ILE A 77 10.29 -27.58 -6.90
N ASP A 78 11.59 -27.70 -6.61
CA ASP A 78 12.33 -26.74 -5.79
C ASP A 78 12.46 -25.38 -6.49
N GLU A 79 12.72 -25.37 -7.81
CA GLU A 79 12.73 -24.15 -8.62
C GLU A 79 11.36 -23.49 -8.69
N SER A 80 10.29 -24.28 -8.85
CA SER A 80 8.91 -23.79 -8.77
C SER A 80 8.60 -23.16 -7.40
N GLN A 81 9.10 -23.76 -6.31
CA GLN A 81 8.96 -23.21 -4.97
C GLN A 81 9.72 -21.90 -4.81
N ALA A 82 10.97 -21.83 -5.27
CA ALA A 82 11.79 -20.64 -5.20
C ALA A 82 11.16 -19.48 -5.99
N GLN A 83 10.68 -19.74 -7.22
CA GLN A 83 9.97 -18.74 -8.01
C GLN A 83 8.70 -18.25 -7.31
N GLY A 84 7.90 -19.17 -6.76
CA GLY A 84 6.70 -18.78 -6.01
C GLY A 84 7.00 -17.96 -4.75
N GLN A 85 8.11 -18.22 -4.07
CA GLN A 85 8.55 -17.41 -2.93
C GLN A 85 8.96 -16.00 -3.37
N MET A 86 9.69 -15.86 -4.47
CA MET A 86 10.02 -14.55 -5.04
C MET A 86 8.76 -13.76 -5.42
N ASP A 87 7.74 -14.41 -5.99
CA ASP A 87 6.46 -13.76 -6.31
C ASP A 87 5.74 -13.25 -5.05
N ILE A 88 5.75 -14.04 -3.96
CA ILE A 88 5.17 -13.64 -2.67
C ILE A 88 5.89 -12.41 -2.11
N GLU A 89 7.22 -12.40 -2.16
CA GLU A 89 8.02 -11.25 -1.72
C GLU A 89 7.76 -10.01 -2.58
N ALA A 90 7.65 -10.18 -3.90
CA ALA A 90 7.33 -9.10 -4.82
C ALA A 90 5.94 -8.48 -4.52
N ILE A 91 4.93 -9.29 -4.20
CA ILE A 91 3.60 -8.81 -3.77
C ILE A 91 3.72 -7.95 -2.51
N LYS A 92 4.43 -8.45 -1.49
CA LYS A 92 4.64 -7.72 -0.23
C LYS A 92 5.38 -6.41 -0.46
N LEU A 93 6.46 -6.44 -1.24
CA LEU A 93 7.27 -5.27 -1.55
C LEU A 93 6.45 -4.22 -2.32
N LYS A 94 5.69 -4.63 -3.33
CA LYS A 94 4.80 -3.74 -4.09
C LYS A 94 3.75 -3.10 -3.19
N GLY A 95 3.11 -3.88 -2.32
CA GLY A 95 2.17 -3.36 -1.32
C GLY A 95 2.81 -2.34 -0.37
N LEU A 96 4.02 -2.62 0.11
CA LEU A 96 4.77 -1.71 0.96
C LEU A 96 5.11 -0.40 0.24
N GLN A 97 5.59 -0.47 -1.01
CA GLN A 97 5.90 0.70 -1.82
C GLN A 97 4.66 1.56 -2.06
N GLN A 98 3.53 0.95 -2.42
CA GLN A 98 2.26 1.66 -2.60
C GLN A 98 1.79 2.32 -1.30
N ALA A 99 1.84 1.60 -0.18
CA ALA A 99 1.48 2.15 1.12
C ALA A 99 2.38 3.33 1.52
N ARG A 100 3.69 3.25 1.26
CA ARG A 100 4.63 4.37 1.48
C ARG A 100 4.29 5.58 0.62
N ALA A 101 3.85 5.39 -0.62
CA ALA A 101 3.41 6.49 -1.47
C ALA A 101 2.19 7.22 -0.88
N TYR A 102 1.23 6.48 -0.31
CA TYR A 102 0.09 7.07 0.40
C TYR A 102 0.49 7.74 1.72
N ASP A 103 1.40 7.15 2.49
CA ASP A 103 1.94 7.77 3.70
C ASP A 103 2.67 9.10 3.37
N ALA A 104 3.42 9.15 2.25
CA ALA A 104 4.06 10.36 1.77
C ALA A 104 3.04 11.44 1.36
N LYS A 105 1.97 11.06 0.64
CA LYS A 105 0.85 11.97 0.32
C LYS A 105 0.17 12.49 1.59
N ALA A 106 -0.01 11.64 2.60
CA ALA A 106 -0.56 12.05 3.89
C ALA A 106 0.36 13.03 4.64
N ALA A 107 1.68 12.84 4.56
CA ALA A 107 2.66 13.75 5.14
C ALA A 107 2.63 15.11 4.43
N GLN A 108 2.58 15.13 3.10
CA GLN A 108 2.50 16.35 2.30
C GLN A 108 1.22 17.15 2.61
N ALA A 109 0.05 16.48 2.65
CA ALA A 109 -1.20 17.11 3.04
C ALA A 109 -1.14 17.72 4.46
N GLY A 110 -0.42 17.08 5.38
CA GLY A 110 -0.18 17.61 6.73
C GLY A 110 0.75 18.84 6.75
N MET A 111 1.80 18.85 5.93
CA MET A 111 2.71 19.99 5.79
C MET A 111 2.00 21.20 5.18
N ASP A 112 1.21 21.00 4.12
CA ASP A 112 0.43 22.07 3.49
C ASP A 112 -0.58 22.69 4.46
N ALA A 113 -1.21 21.87 5.31
CA ALA A 113 -2.08 22.36 6.38
C ALA A 113 -1.31 23.14 7.46
N GLY A 114 -0.12 22.66 7.85
CA GLY A 114 0.73 23.30 8.87
C GLY A 114 1.32 24.64 8.41
N ILE A 115 1.83 24.73 7.17
CA ILE A 115 2.37 25.96 6.60
C ILE A 115 1.28 27.05 6.51
N LYS A 116 0.06 26.68 6.11
CA LYS A 116 -1.09 27.59 6.09
C LYS A 116 -1.51 28.08 7.48
N LEU A 117 -1.26 27.30 8.52
CA LEU A 117 -1.56 27.66 9.91
C LEU A 117 -0.50 28.63 10.48
N VAL A 118 0.78 28.35 10.24
CA VAL A 118 1.90 29.20 10.73
C VAL A 118 1.93 30.55 10.02
N SER A 119 1.59 30.62 8.73
CA SER A 119 1.51 31.89 8.00
C SER A 119 0.38 32.81 8.49
N ARG A 120 -0.64 32.29 9.20
CA ARG A 120 -1.67 33.12 9.85
C ARG A 120 -1.24 33.72 11.19
N PHE A 121 -0.24 33.16 11.87
CA PHE A 121 0.25 33.66 13.16
C PHE A 121 1.39 34.69 13.01
N LYS A 122 1.91 34.88 11.78
CA LYS A 122 2.83 35.98 11.43
C LYS A 122 2.07 37.13 10.75
N ILE A 123 1.14 37.74 11.48
CA ILE A 123 0.58 39.08 11.25
C ILE A 123 0.41 39.70 12.64
#